data_AF-A0A090X3J2-F1
#
_entry.id   AF-A0A090X3J2-F1
#
_cell.length_a   1.000
_cell.length_b   1.000
_cell.length_c   1.000
_cell.angle_alpha   90.00
_cell.angle_beta   90.00
_cell.angle_gamma   90.00
#
_symmetry.space_group_name_H-M   'P 1'
#
loop_
_entity.id
_entity.type
_entity.pdbx_description
1 polymer ?
#
loop_
_entity_poly.entity_id
_entity_poly.type
_entity_poly.pdbx_seq_one_letter_code
_entity_poly.pdbx_strand_id
1 'polypeptide(L)' 'MVTIDINMDLGEGMNVEGQVMPFISSCNVACGGHYGNYNSIKETLLLAQKYNVKTGAHPSFDDLKNFGRSQLDLG' A
#
# COMPACT_ATOMS: atom_id res chain seq x y z
N MET A 1 -11.37 -17.68 20.38
CA MET A 1 -10.75 -17.93 19.05
C MET A 1 -9.66 -16.89 18.86
N VAL A 2 -8.48 -17.27 18.37
CA VAL A 2 -7.42 -16.28 18.08
C VAL A 2 -7.74 -15.64 16.73
N THR A 3 -7.66 -14.31 16.66
CA THR A 3 -7.84 -13.54 15.43
C THR A 3 -6.49 -12.94 15.05
N ILE A 4 -6.11 -13.05 13.77
CA ILE A 4 -4.85 -12.53 13.23
C ILE A 4 -5.18 -11.57 12.09
N ASP A 5 -4.47 -10.45 12.03
CA ASP A 5 -4.53 -9.49 10.93
C ASP A 5 -3.42 -9.84 9.92
N ILE A 6 -3.80 -10.01 8.65
CA ILE A 6 -2.89 -10.24 7.52
C ILE A 6 -2.91 -8.98 6.68
N ASN A 7 -1.75 -8.34 6.57
CA ASN A 7 -1.56 -7.11 5.82
C ASN A 7 -0.66 -7.31 4.59
N MET A 8 -0.83 -6.45 3.59
CA MET A 8 0.08 -6.32 2.45
C MET A 8 0.26 -4.85 2.06
N ASP A 9 1.46 -4.49 1.61
CA ASP A 9 1.77 -3.21 1.00
C ASP A 9 1.25 -3.20 -0.45
N LEU A 10 0.46 -2.19 -0.82
CA LEU A 10 -0.28 -2.11 -2.09
C LEU A 10 -0.31 -0.69 -2.66
N GLY A 11 -0.73 -0.56 -3.92
CA GLY A 11 -0.68 0.71 -4.64
C GLY A 11 0.71 1.05 -5.17
N GLU A 12 1.56 0.03 -5.28
CA GLU A 12 3.00 0.08 -5.57
C GLU A 12 3.37 -0.25 -7.03
N GLY A 13 2.37 -0.39 -7.91
CA GLY A 13 2.60 -0.55 -9.36
C GLY A 13 2.72 -1.99 -9.85
N MET A 14 2.56 -2.97 -8.95
CA MET A 14 2.54 -4.39 -9.31
C MET A 14 1.21 -4.83 -9.96
N ASN A 15 0.13 -4.04 -9.80
CA ASN A 15 -1.20 -4.31 -10.37
C ASN A 15 -1.78 -5.67 -9.94
N VAL A 16 -1.54 -6.06 -8.70
CA VAL A 16 -2.00 -7.33 -8.09
C VAL A 16 -3.13 -7.13 -7.07
N GLU A 17 -3.49 -5.88 -6.78
CA GLU A 17 -4.43 -5.46 -5.73
C GLU A 17 -5.74 -6.25 -5.82
N GLY A 18 -6.34 -6.35 -7.02
CA GLY A 18 -7.59 -7.07 -7.21
C GLY A 18 -7.51 -8.58 -6.95
N GLN A 19 -6.32 -9.17 -7.07
CA GLN A 19 -6.08 -10.60 -6.86
C GLN A 19 -5.86 -10.92 -5.38
N VAL A 20 -5.26 -10.00 -4.63
CA VAL A 20 -4.85 -10.24 -3.23
C VAL A 20 -5.86 -9.74 -2.20
N MET A 21 -6.66 -8.71 -2.52
CA MET A 21 -7.65 -8.14 -1.61
C MET A 21 -8.62 -9.14 -0.96
N PRO A 22 -9.10 -10.21 -1.63
CA PRO A 22 -9.97 -11.20 -1.01
C PRO A 22 -9.33 -12.00 0.16
N PHE A 23 -8.01 -11.96 0.29
CA PHE A 23 -7.24 -12.82 1.21
C PHE A 23 -6.61 -12.07 2.39
N ILE A 24 -6.72 -10.75 2.44
CA ILE A 24 -6.11 -9.91 3.48
C ILE A 24 -7.16 -9.19 4.31
N SER A 25 -6.79 -8.79 5.53
CA SER A 25 -7.66 -8.02 6.42
C SER A 25 -7.35 -6.52 6.39
N SER A 26 -6.13 -6.16 5.99
CA SER A 26 -5.65 -4.79 5.93
C SER A 26 -4.68 -4.60 4.75
N CYS A 27 -4.58 -3.38 4.24
CA CYS A 27 -3.61 -3.00 3.22
C CYS A 27 -2.94 -1.66 3.56
N ASN A 28 -1.61 -1.60 3.39
CA ASN A 28 -0.84 -0.38 3.56
C ASN A 28 -0.66 0.25 2.18
N VAL A 29 -1.26 1.42 1.95
CA VAL A 29 -1.33 2.03 0.61
C VAL A 29 -0.20 3.04 0.44
N ALA A 30 0.58 2.89 -0.64
CA ALA A 30 1.69 3.79 -0.97
C ALA A 30 1.25 5.26 -1.02
N CYS A 31 2.12 6.18 -0.57
CA CYS A 31 1.75 7.59 -0.35
C CYS A 31 2.41 8.60 -1.30
N GLY A 32 3.20 8.14 -2.27
CA GLY A 32 3.86 8.97 -3.27
C GLY A 32 5.36 9.18 -3.10
N GLY A 33 5.96 8.75 -1.98
CA GLY A 33 7.41 8.85 -1.76
C GLY A 33 8.19 7.80 -2.56
N HIS A 34 8.03 6.52 -2.19
CA HIS A 34 8.70 5.39 -2.85
C HIS A 34 7.97 4.91 -4.08
N TYR A 35 6.65 5.06 -4.04
CA TYR A 35 5.72 4.84 -5.13
C TYR A 35 4.38 5.46 -4.75
N GLY A 36 3.47 5.50 -5.71
CA GLY A 36 2.10 5.93 -5.53
C GLY A 36 1.84 7.19 -6.34
N ASN A 37 0.78 7.19 -7.12
CA ASN A 37 0.23 8.40 -7.71
C ASN A 37 -1.28 8.42 -7.49
N TYR A 38 -1.94 9.51 -7.87
CA TYR A 38 -3.38 9.66 -7.68
C TYR A 38 -4.17 8.45 -8.18
N ASN A 39 -3.82 7.90 -9.35
CA ASN A 39 -4.55 6.78 -9.94
C ASN A 39 -4.28 5.47 -9.17
N SER A 40 -3.02 5.12 -8.89
CA SER A 40 -2.70 3.87 -8.19
C SER A 40 -3.26 3.85 -6.77
N ILE A 41 -3.20 4.97 -6.07
CA ILE A 41 -3.75 5.14 -4.73
C ILE A 41 -5.28 5.02 -4.78
N LYS A 42 -5.94 5.75 -5.68
CA LYS A 42 -7.39 5.72 -5.82
C LYS A 42 -7.90 4.32 -6.15
N GLU A 43 -7.26 3.62 -7.09
CA GLU A 43 -7.64 2.26 -7.46
C GLU A 43 -7.52 1.30 -6.28
N THR A 44 -6.40 1.37 -5.54
CA THR A 44 -6.17 0.53 -4.35
C THR A 44 -7.24 0.78 -3.28
N LEU A 45 -7.58 2.04 -3.01
CA LEU A 45 -8.60 2.40 -2.03
C LEU A 45 -10.00 1.93 -2.45
N LEU A 46 -10.35 2.04 -3.74
CA LEU A 46 -11.63 1.54 -4.26
C LEU A 46 -11.73 0.01 -4.15
N LEU A 47 -10.64 -0.70 -4.41
CA LEU A 47 -10.59 -2.15 -4.22
C LEU A 47 -10.69 -2.51 -2.74
N ALA A 48 -9.96 -1.83 -1.85
CA ALA A 48 -10.04 -2.08 -0.41
C ALA A 48 -11.48 -1.88 0.10
N GLN A 49 -12.15 -0.81 -0.33
CA GLN A 49 -13.55 -0.56 -0.01
C GLN A 49 -14.46 -1.69 -0.52
N LYS A 50 -14.27 -2.14 -1.77
CA LYS A 50 -15.06 -3.21 -2.38
C LYS A 50 -14.96 -4.54 -1.61
N TYR A 51 -13.76 -4.87 -1.12
CA TYR A 51 -13.50 -6.12 -0.39
C TYR A 51 -13.58 -5.98 1.14
N ASN A 52 -13.97 -4.79 1.66
CA ASN A 52 -14.04 -4.49 3.09
C ASN A 52 -12.71 -4.73 3.84
N VAL A 53 -11.60 -4.35 3.19
CA VAL A 53 -10.23 -4.41 3.72
C VAL A 53 -9.90 -3.08 4.41
N LYS A 54 -9.27 -3.13 5.59
CA LYS A 54 -8.85 -1.92 6.32
C LYS A 54 -7.71 -1.23 5.58
N THR A 55 -7.76 0.09 5.44
CA THR A 55 -6.70 0.86 4.78
C THR A 55 -5.79 1.56 5.79
N GLY A 56 -4.47 1.46 5.57
CA GLY A 56 -3.44 2.22 6.28
C GLY A 56 -2.58 3.00 5.30
N ALA A 57 -1.91 4.05 5.77
CA ALA A 57 -0.90 4.76 4.98
C ALA A 57 0.43 4.00 5.00
N HIS A 58 1.09 3.90 3.85
CA HIS A 58 2.45 3.40 3.71
C HIS A 58 3.39 4.52 3.23
N PRO A 59 3.78 5.45 4.14
CA PRO A 59 4.73 6.51 3.83
C PRO A 59 6.15 5.96 3.74
N SER A 60 6.99 6.67 3.00
CA SER A 60 8.41 6.37 2.85
C SER A 60 9.20 7.66 2.68
N PHE A 61 10.52 7.54 2.55
CA PHE A 61 11.34 8.60 1.99
C PHE A 61 10.91 8.95 0.56
N ASP A 62 11.13 10.21 0.17
CA ASP A 62 10.99 10.70 -1.22
C ASP A 62 12.16 10.20 -2.07
N ASP A 63 12.16 8.90 -2.34
CA ASP A 63 13.19 8.21 -3.12
C ASP A 63 12.56 7.18 -4.05
N LEU A 64 11.85 7.69 -5.05
CA LEU A 64 11.20 6.88 -6.08
C LEU A 64 12.21 5.95 -6.81
N LYS A 65 13.46 6.39 -7.00
CA LYS A 65 14.46 5.63 -7.77
C LYS A 65 14.90 4.35 -7.06
N ASN A 66 15.00 4.39 -5.74
CA ASN A 66 15.36 3.22 -4.93
C ASN A 66 14.18 2.67 -4.13
N PHE A 67 12.95 3.05 -4.50
CA PHE A 67 11.72 2.57 -3.87
C PHE A 67 11.70 2.83 -2.35
N GLY A 68 12.20 4.00 -1.92
CA GLY A 68 12.23 4.40 -0.52
C GLY A 68 13.07 3.49 0.38
N ARG A 69 13.92 2.62 -0.20
CA ARG A 69 14.75 1.66 0.54
C ARG A 69 16.13 2.20 0.90
N SER A 70 16.50 3.37 0.39
CA SER A 70 17.71 4.08 0.83
C SER A 70 17.47 4.71 2.19
N GLN A 71 18.48 4.64 3.05
CA GLN A 71 18.52 5.48 4.24
C GLN A 71 18.80 6.92 3.80
N LEU A 72 17.86 7.83 4.06
CA LEU A 72 18.06 9.27 3.89
C LEU A 72 18.12 9.94 5.25
N ASP A 73 19.03 10.91 5.37
CA ASP A 73 19.02 11.84 6.48
C ASP A 73 17.99 12.94 6.21
N LEU A 74 17.09 13.18 7.17
CA LEU A 74 16.07 14.23 7.09
C LEU A 74 16.43 15.47 7.92
N GLY A 75 17.58 15.45 8.61
CA GLY A 75 18.06 16.53 9.48
C GLY A 75 17.76 16.31 10.97
#